data_AF-A0A1V2UF02-F1
#
_entry.id   AF-A0A1V2UF02-F1
#
_cell.length_a   1.000
_cell.length_b   1.000
_cell.length_c   1.000
_cell.angle_alpha   90.00
_cell.angle_beta   90.00
_cell.angle_gamma   90.00
#
_symmetry.space_group_name_H-M   'P 1'
#
loop_
_entity.id
_entity.type
_entity.pdbx_description
1 polymer ?
#
loop_
_entity_poly.entity_id
_entity_poly.type
_entity_poly.pdbx_seq_one_letter_code
_entity_poly.pdbx_strand_id
1 'polypeptide(L)' 'MNYKEINNRKTTSKEIEEKLIKTMKEKHCKRLSVMQYINDMKMEGKEKASLLGSMKNFEHLRRTYVRTNSMCQLLLEIS' A
#
# COMPACT_ATOMS: atom_id res chain seq x y z
N MET A 1 4.10 13.51 -21.54
CA MET A 1 3.80 13.22 -20.13
C MET A 1 4.08 14.50 -19.33
N ASN A 2 3.10 15.05 -18.62
CA ASN A 2 3.21 16.38 -18.01
C ASN A 2 3.93 16.30 -16.64
N TYR A 3 5.01 17.05 -16.43
CA TYR A 3 5.81 17.03 -15.20
C TYR A 3 4.98 17.34 -13.94
N LYS A 4 3.97 18.20 -14.06
CA LYS A 4 3.04 18.51 -12.96
C LYS A 4 2.22 17.29 -12.51
N GLU A 5 1.78 16.45 -13.46
CA GLU A 5 1.01 15.24 -13.14
C GLU A 5 1.87 14.18 -12.46
N ILE A 6 3.14 14.07 -12.84
CA ILE A 6 4.08 13.12 -12.22
C ILE A 6 4.35 13.52 -10.77
N ASN A 7 4.58 14.82 -10.51
CA ASN A 7 4.78 15.33 -9.16
C ASN A 7 3.54 15.13 -8.28
N ASN A 8 2.34 15.46 -8.76
CA ASN A 8 1.11 15.22 -7.99
C ASN A 8 0.93 13.73 -7.64
N ARG A 9 1.20 12.81 -8.58
CA ARG A 9 1.10 11.35 -8.31
C ARG A 9 2.12 10.87 -7.28
N LYS A 10 3.33 11.44 -7.28
CA LYS A 10 4.35 11.15 -6.27
C LYS A 10 3.89 11.62 -4.89
N THR A 11 3.36 12.84 -4.79
CA THR A 11 2.82 13.39 -3.53
C THR A 11 1.70 12.50 -2.98
N THR A 12 0.71 12.15 -3.80
CA THR A 12 -0.39 11.27 -3.38
C THR A 12 0.12 9.87 -2.96
N SER A 13 1.15 9.35 -3.62
CA SER A 13 1.72 8.05 -3.25
C SER A 13 2.42 8.10 -1.89
N LYS A 14 3.12 9.21 -1.57
CA LYS A 14 3.75 9.42 -0.28
C LYS A 14 2.73 9.55 0.85
N GLU A 15 1.65 10.30 0.64
CA GLU A 15 0.57 10.44 1.62
C GLU A 15 -0.08 9.07 1.96
N ILE A 16 -0.31 8.24 0.94
CA ILE A 16 -0.85 6.89 1.12
C ILE A 16 0.15 6.00 1.88
N GLU A 17 1.44 6.07 1.54
CA GLU A 17 2.49 5.30 2.20
C GLU A 17 2.63 5.68 3.69
N GLU A 18 2.65 6.97 4.01
CA GLU A 18 2.73 7.46 5.39
C GLU A 18 1.54 7.01 6.24
N LYS A 19 0.33 7.06 5.66
CA LYS A 19 -0.89 6.57 6.33
C LYS A 19 -0.79 5.07 6.66
N LEU A 20 -0.29 4.27 5.71
CA LEU A 20 -0.07 2.83 5.92
C LEU A 20 0.96 2.58 7.03
N ILE A 21 2.11 3.26 6.99
CA ILE A 21 3.17 3.11 7.99
C ILE A 21 2.66 3.49 9.38
N LYS A 22 1.87 4.56 9.50
CA LYS A 22 1.25 4.97 10.76
C LYS A 22 0.33 3.85 11.29
N THR A 23 -0.57 3.33 10.46
CA THR A 23 -1.44 2.21 10.84
C THR A 23 -0.64 0.96 11.25
N MET A 24 0.46 0.65 10.55
CA MET A 24 1.31 -0.48 10.89
C MET A 24 1.98 -0.33 12.25
N LYS A 25 2.48 0.88 12.56
CA LYS A 25 3.06 1.21 13.87
C LYS A 25 2.02 1.12 14.98
N GLU A 26 0.82 1.67 14.78
CA GLU A 26 -0.28 1.61 15.74
C GLU A 26 -0.75 0.18 16.01
N LYS A 27 -0.79 -0.67 14.99
CA LYS A 27 -1.14 -2.10 15.11
C LYS A 27 0.05 -2.97 15.53
N HIS A 28 1.22 -2.39 15.81
CA HIS A 28 2.47 -3.10 16.09
C HIS A 28 2.81 -4.21 15.07
N CYS A 29 2.44 -4.02 13.80
CA CYS A 29 2.64 -5.02 12.76
C CYS A 29 3.84 -4.69 11.86
N LYS A 30 4.71 -5.68 11.66
CA LYS A 30 5.85 -5.56 10.72
C LYS A 30 5.45 -5.83 9.27
N ARG A 31 4.36 -6.59 9.08
CA ARG A 31 3.81 -6.96 7.78
C ARG A 31 2.31 -6.71 7.78
N LEU A 32 1.82 -6.16 6.68
CA LEU A 32 0.41 -5.86 6.46
C LEU A 32 -0.07 -6.53 5.18
N SER A 33 -1.10 -7.36 5.27
CA SER A 33 -1.76 -7.89 4.07
C SER A 33 -2.56 -6.78 3.41
N VAL A 34 -2.27 -6.54 2.13
CA VAL A 34 -2.96 -5.52 1.33
C VAL A 34 -4.46 -5.83 1.26
N MET A 35 -4.81 -7.11 1.09
CA MET A 35 -6.21 -7.51 1.01
C MET A 35 -6.93 -7.36 2.35
N GLN A 36 -6.27 -7.70 3.46
CA GLN A 36 -6.86 -7.47 4.80
C GLN A 36 -7.04 -5.99 5.06
N TYR A 37 -6.07 -5.14 4.71
CA TYR A 37 -6.19 -3.70 4.86
C TYR A 37 -7.36 -3.12 4.05
N ILE A 38 -7.50 -3.53 2.79
CA ILE A 38 -8.62 -3.12 1.93
C ILE A 38 -9.96 -3.51 2.57
N ASN A 39 -10.06 -4.72 3.11
CA ASN A 39 -11.29 -5.21 3.75
C ASN A 39 -11.59 -4.47 5.06
N ASP A 40 -10.58 -4.31 5.93
CA ASP A 40 -10.69 -3.61 7.22
C ASP A 40 -11.16 -2.16 7.03
N MET A 41 -10.62 -1.49 6.01
CA MET A 41 -10.92 -0.09 5.69
C MET A 41 -12.13 0.06 4.77
N LYS A 42 -12.75 -1.06 4.34
CA LYS A 42 -13.87 -1.09 3.38
C LYS A 42 -13.59 -0.25 2.12
N MET A 43 -12.37 -0.37 1.59
CA MET A 43 -11.94 0.41 0.42
C MET A 43 -12.56 -0.14 -0.86
N GLU A 44 -13.28 0.72 -1.58
CA GLU A 44 -14.00 0.33 -2.80
C GLU A 44 -13.57 1.16 -4.01
N GLY A 45 -13.78 0.59 -5.20
CA GLY A 45 -13.61 1.27 -6.49
C GLY A 45 -12.31 2.08 -6.65
N LYS A 46 -12.45 3.41 -6.61
CA LYS A 46 -11.35 4.37 -6.86
C LYS A 46 -10.27 4.34 -5.78
N GLU A 47 -10.64 4.17 -4.52
CA GLU A 47 -9.68 4.17 -3.40
C GLU A 47 -8.78 2.93 -3.46
N LYS A 48 -9.38 1.77 -3.70
CA LYS A 48 -8.66 0.51 -3.94
C LYS A 48 -7.72 0.63 -5.13
N ALA A 49 -8.19 1.18 -6.25
CA ALA A 49 -7.36 1.37 -7.44
C ALA A 49 -6.20 2.35 -7.17
N SER A 50 -6.45 3.42 -6.43
CA SER A 50 -5.43 4.40 -6.04
C SER A 50 -4.35 3.76 -5.17
N LEU A 51 -4.74 3.02 -4.13
CA LEU A 51 -3.81 2.30 -3.27
C LEU A 51 -2.92 1.35 -4.07
N LEU A 52 -3.52 0.47 -4.89
CA LEU A 52 -2.78 -0.50 -5.70
C LEU A 52 -1.85 0.18 -6.71
N GLY A 53 -2.31 1.27 -7.32
CA GLY A 53 -1.53 2.04 -8.29
C GLY A 53 -0.35 2.80 -7.68
N SER A 54 -0.48 3.22 -6.41
CA SER A 54 0.57 3.95 -5.69
C SER A 54 1.70 3.05 -5.18
N MET A 55 1.46 1.75 -4.99
CA MET A 55 2.45 0.82 -4.43
C MET A 55 3.76 0.73 -5.22
N LYS A 56 3.73 1.04 -6.52
CA LYS A 56 4.93 1.07 -7.37
C LYS A 56 5.88 2.22 -7.04
N ASN A 57 5.41 3.23 -6.32
CA ASN A 57 6.14 4.43 -5.94
C ASN A 57 6.45 4.50 -4.45
N PHE A 58 6.20 3.42 -3.69
CA PHE A 58 6.52 3.36 -2.27
C PHE A 58 8.04 3.25 -2.08
N GLU A 59 8.58 4.11 -1.20
CA GLU A 59 10.01 4.23 -0.93
C GLU A 59 10.42 3.48 0.35
N HIS A 60 9.51 3.32 1.31
CA HIS A 60 9.76 2.77 2.64
C HIS A 60 9.06 1.42 2.86
N LEU A 61 7.99 1.13 2.12
CA LEU A 61 7.29 -0.14 2.16
C LEU A 61 7.74 -1.06 1.02
N ARG A 62 8.23 -2.25 1.39
CA ARG A 62 8.58 -3.30 0.45
C ARG A 62 7.39 -4.19 0.16
N ARG A 63 7.18 -4.48 -1.12
CA ARG A 63 6.23 -5.50 -1.59
C ARG A 63 6.84 -6.88 -1.38
N THR A 64 6.15 -7.74 -0.64
CA THR A 64 6.53 -9.14 -0.44
C THR A 64 5.35 -10.05 -0.78
N TYR A 65 5.65 -11.25 -1.24
CA TYR A 65 4.65 -12.23 -1.63
C TYR A 65 4.81 -13.47 -0.76
N VAL A 66 3.74 -13.89 -0.11
CA VAL A 66 3.72 -15.10 0.71
C VAL A 66 2.73 -16.08 0.11
N ARG A 67 3.21 -17.30 -0.15
CA ARG A 67 2.38 -18.39 -0.64
C ARG A 67 1.81 -19.15 0.56
N THR A 68 0.49 -19.21 0.67
CA THR A 68 -0.22 -20.00 1.68
C THR A 68 -1.03 -21.07 0.97
N ASN A 69 -0.66 -22.35 1.12
CA ASN A 69 -1.30 -23.53 0.51
C ASN A 69 -1.66 -23.37 -0.98
N SER A 70 -2.81 -22.75 -1.29
CA SER A 70 -3.36 -22.52 -2.63
C SER A 70 -3.39 -21.05 -3.09
N MET A 71 -3.01 -20.07 -2.25
CA MET A 71 -3.13 -18.64 -2.52
C MET A 71 -1.79 -17.91 -2.40
N CYS A 72 -1.58 -16.88 -3.22
CA CYS A 72 -0.47 -15.95 -3.09
C CYS A 72 -0.98 -14.63 -2.52
N GLN A 73 -0.45 -14.21 -1.39
CA GLN A 73 -0.84 -12.98 -0.71
C GLN A 73 0.24 -11.91 -0.90
N LEU A 74 -0.19 -10.71 -1.31
CA LEU A 74 0.66 -9.51 -1.32
C LEU A 74 0.66 -8.89 0.07
N LEU A 75 1.86 -8.77 0.65
CA LEU A 75 2.12 -8.09 1.91
C LEU A 75 2.99 -6.85 1.68
N LEU A 76 2.80 -5.85 2.52
CA LEU A 76 3.68 -4.71 2.67
C LEU A 76 4.50 -4.88 3.95
N GLU A 77 5.82 -4.75 3.84
CA GLU A 77 6.77 -4.87 4.95
C GLU A 77 7.52 -3.54 5.09
N ILE A 78 7.71 -3.05 6.31
CA ILE A 78 8.55 -1.88 6.56
C ILE A 78 9.99 -2.28 6.25
N SER A 79 10.64 -1.54 5.33
CA SER A 79 12.03 -1.78 4.94
C SER A 79 13.02 -1.43 6.05
#